data_AF-E0S9D2-F1
#
_entry.id   AF-E0S9D2-F1
#
_cell.length_a   1.000
_cell.length_b   1.000
_cell.length_c   1.000
_cell.angle_alpha   90.00
_cell.angle_beta   90.00
_cell.angle_gamma   90.00
#
_symmetry.space_group_name_H-M   'P 1'
#
loop_
_entity.id
_entity.type
_entity.pdbx_description
1 polymer ?
#
loop_
_entity_poly.entity_id
_entity_poly.type
_entity_poly.pdbx_seq_one_letter_code
_entity_poly.pdbx_strand_id
1 'polypeptide(L)'
;MGNVLSRNVPLRESLVRLEEQISKKEKAAKDLSGALNSLRIKMFLASCVVIVLSMAYSYADDQNMVLFGVGSALGCYIVRCVLIYLYEIRIQRLESSVEALKEIQKEQIALLKKEESFEATKKVIDKYESESMRRHYFGSIKQRRRGMMDSVTDIVLGDDPSTMYALICKRCNHHNGLVHPSEYDLNEFYCYNCNELNARSKNRNSNK
;
A
#
# COMPACT_ATOMS: atom_id res chain seq x y z
N MET A 1 9.88 -11.52 25.56
CA MET A 1 10.48 -10.66 24.52
C MET A 1 9.39 -10.30 23.55
N GLY A 2 8.87 -9.08 23.64
CA GLY A 2 7.68 -8.63 22.92
C GLY A 2 7.96 -8.44 21.43
N ASN A 3 7.07 -8.95 20.58
CA ASN A 3 7.15 -8.80 19.14
C ASN A 3 6.71 -7.37 18.79
N VAL A 4 7.66 -6.57 18.35
CA VAL A 4 7.53 -5.13 18.08
C VAL A 4 6.82 -4.94 16.74
N LEU A 5 5.60 -4.40 16.83
CA LEU A 5 4.95 -3.54 15.82
C LEU A 5 5.03 -3.99 14.36
N SER A 6 3.94 -4.61 13.90
CA SER A 6 3.50 -4.59 12.50
C SER A 6 3.26 -3.14 12.07
N ARG A 7 4.32 -2.43 11.68
CA ARG A 7 4.21 -1.20 10.91
C ARG A 7 3.70 -1.62 9.53
N ASN A 8 2.48 -1.23 9.17
CA ASN A 8 1.93 -1.46 7.83
C ASN A 8 2.88 -0.80 6.82
N VAL A 9 3.77 -1.61 6.25
CA VAL A 9 4.73 -1.17 5.23
C VAL A 9 3.89 -0.72 4.03
N PRO A 10 4.16 0.46 3.44
CA PRO A 10 3.41 0.91 2.28
C PRO A 10 3.49 -0.16 1.18
N LEU A 11 2.35 -0.50 0.58
CA LEU A 11 2.22 -1.62 -0.36
C LEU A 11 3.17 -1.52 -1.57
N ARG A 12 3.55 -0.29 -1.96
CA ARG A 12 4.59 -0.04 -2.96
C ARG A 12 5.96 -0.59 -2.56
N GLU A 13 6.32 -0.48 -1.29
CA GLU A 13 7.58 -0.98 -0.75
C GLU A 13 7.57 -2.52 -0.64
N SER A 14 6.42 -3.15 -0.40
CA SER A 14 6.31 -4.63 -0.47
C SER A 14 6.48 -5.15 -1.89
N LEU A 15 5.92 -4.47 -2.89
CA LEU A 15 6.09 -4.83 -4.31
C LEU A 15 7.56 -4.74 -4.75
N VAL A 16 8.27 -3.68 -4.37
CA VAL A 16 9.70 -3.51 -4.67
C VAL A 16 10.53 -4.61 -4.00
N ARG A 17 10.21 -4.97 -2.75
CA ARG A 17 10.88 -6.08 -2.05
C ARG A 17 10.62 -7.43 -2.72
N LEU A 18 9.40 -7.69 -3.18
CA LEU A 18 9.07 -8.92 -3.92
C LEU A 18 9.83 -8.99 -5.24
N GLU A 19 9.89 -7.89 -5.99
CA GLU A 19 10.65 -7.81 -7.24
C GLU A 19 12.15 -8.08 -7.03
N GLU A 20 12.73 -7.49 -5.97
CA GLU A 20 14.12 -7.75 -5.60
C GLU A 20 14.36 -9.23 -5.23
N GLN A 21 13.44 -9.84 -4.48
CA GLN A 21 13.53 -11.26 -4.11
C GLN A 21 13.41 -12.18 -5.33
N ILE A 22 12.49 -11.88 -6.25
CA ILE A 22 12.33 -12.60 -7.51
C ILE A 22 13.62 -12.50 -8.32
N SER A 23 14.14 -11.28 -8.53
CA SER A 23 15.37 -11.05 -9.28
C SER A 23 16.58 -11.82 -8.71
N LYS A 24 16.74 -11.81 -7.37
CA LYS A 24 17.80 -12.57 -6.68
C LYS A 24 17.69 -14.07 -6.90
N LYS A 25 16.48 -14.64 -6.77
CA LYS A 25 16.26 -16.08 -6.95
C LYS A 25 16.39 -16.50 -8.42
N GLU A 26 15.91 -15.70 -9.36
CA GLU A 26 16.09 -15.94 -10.79
C GLU A 26 17.56 -15.91 -11.20
N LYS A 27 18.33 -14.95 -10.67
CA LYS A 27 19.77 -14.91 -10.88
C LYS A 27 20.46 -16.14 -10.31
N ALA A 28 20.11 -16.55 -9.09
CA ALA A 28 20.65 -17.77 -8.48
C ALA A 28 20.32 -19.04 -9.30
N ALA A 29 19.12 -19.14 -9.87
CA ALA A 29 18.74 -20.25 -10.75
C ALA A 29 19.56 -20.25 -12.05
N LYS A 30 19.77 -19.07 -12.68
CA LYS A 30 20.62 -18.92 -13.88
C LYS A 30 22.09 -19.22 -13.60
N ASP A 31 22.61 -18.76 -12.47
CA ASP A 31 24.00 -19.04 -12.06
C ASP A 31 24.18 -20.54 -11.80
N LEU A 32 23.20 -21.19 -11.17
CA LEU A 32 23.21 -22.64 -10.90
C LEU A 32 23.13 -23.48 -12.18
N SER A 33 22.29 -23.08 -13.15
CA SER A 33 22.20 -23.77 -14.45
C SER A 33 23.47 -23.57 -15.30
N GLY A 34 24.08 -22.37 -15.25
CA GLY A 34 25.39 -22.11 -15.84
C GLY A 34 26.51 -22.95 -15.20
N ALA A 35 26.51 -23.05 -13.87
CA ALA A 35 27.44 -23.90 -13.13
C ALA A 35 27.27 -25.39 -13.49
N LEU A 36 26.03 -25.88 -13.66
CA LEU A 36 25.76 -27.24 -14.11
C LEU A 36 26.35 -27.53 -15.50
N ASN A 37 26.25 -26.58 -16.45
CA ASN A 37 26.81 -26.79 -17.77
C ASN A 37 28.35 -26.82 -17.74
N SER A 38 28.97 -25.94 -16.93
CA SER A 38 30.42 -25.99 -16.68
C SER A 38 30.84 -27.31 -16.01
N LEU A 39 30.08 -27.75 -15.00
CA LEU A 39 30.31 -29.02 -14.31
C LEU A 39 30.16 -30.21 -15.25
N ARG A 40 29.17 -30.18 -16.16
CA ARG A 40 28.94 -31.23 -17.16
C ARG A 40 30.15 -31.41 -18.07
N ILE A 41 30.74 -30.32 -18.55
CA ILE A 41 31.94 -30.34 -19.40
C ILE A 41 33.14 -30.84 -18.60
N LYS A 42 33.34 -30.34 -17.37
CA LYS A 42 34.43 -30.78 -16.49
C LYS A 42 34.32 -32.27 -16.13
N MET A 43 33.13 -32.76 -15.80
CA MET A 43 32.87 -34.17 -15.49
C MET A 43 33.12 -35.07 -16.71
N PHE A 44 32.78 -34.61 -17.91
CA PHE A 44 33.07 -35.34 -19.14
C PHE A 44 34.59 -35.48 -19.34
N LEU A 45 35.34 -34.37 -19.25
CA LEU A 45 36.80 -34.40 -19.35
C LEU A 45 37.44 -35.27 -18.27
N ALA A 46 36.98 -35.16 -17.01
CA ALA A 46 37.46 -35.99 -15.92
C ALA A 46 37.20 -37.48 -16.16
N SER A 47 36.02 -37.84 -16.69
CA SER A 47 35.71 -39.24 -17.02
C SER A 47 36.62 -39.80 -18.10
N CYS A 48 36.95 -39.02 -19.14
CA CYS A 48 37.93 -39.42 -20.16
C CYS A 48 39.32 -39.68 -19.55
N VAL A 49 39.77 -38.80 -18.65
CA VAL A 49 41.07 -38.96 -17.97
C VAL A 49 41.07 -40.21 -17.09
N VAL A 50 40.02 -40.43 -16.29
CA VAL A 50 39.91 -41.60 -15.41
C VAL A 50 39.91 -42.91 -16.20
N ILE A 51 39.18 -42.96 -17.33
CA ILE A 51 39.14 -44.15 -18.20
C ILE A 51 40.52 -44.41 -18.84
N VAL A 52 41.22 -43.37 -19.30
CA VAL A 52 42.57 -43.54 -19.88
C VAL A 52 43.58 -44.01 -18.83
N LEU A 53 43.55 -43.43 -17.62
CA LEU A 53 44.43 -43.83 -16.51
C LEU A 53 44.12 -45.26 -16.04
N SER A 54 42.85 -45.66 -15.98
CA SER A 54 42.46 -47.01 -15.58
C SER A 54 42.90 -48.05 -16.63
N MET A 55 42.78 -47.74 -17.92
CA MET A 55 43.28 -48.60 -19.00
C MET A 55 44.81 -48.71 -18.97
N ALA A 56 45.53 -47.62 -18.73
CA ALA A 56 46.99 -47.64 -18.65
C ALA A 56 47.50 -48.47 -17.45
N TYR A 57 46.85 -48.38 -16.30
CA TYR A 57 47.17 -49.20 -15.13
C TYR A 57 46.92 -50.69 -15.40
N SER A 58 45.77 -51.05 -15.97
CA SER A 58 45.45 -52.45 -16.29
C SER A 58 46.40 -53.06 -17.32
N TYR A 59 46.93 -52.25 -18.24
CA TYR A 59 47.94 -52.70 -19.20
C TYR A 59 49.30 -52.97 -18.54
N ALA A 60 49.70 -52.19 -17.54
CA ALA A 60 50.97 -52.37 -16.84
C ALA A 60 50.99 -53.58 -15.88
N ASP A 61 49.82 -54.00 -15.38
CA ASP A 61 49.66 -55.06 -14.38
C ASP A 61 49.16 -56.40 -14.99
N ASP A 62 49.11 -56.51 -16.32
CA ASP A 62 48.58 -57.67 -17.09
C ASP A 62 47.16 -58.13 -16.67
N GLN A 63 46.36 -57.21 -16.12
CA GLN A 63 44.99 -57.44 -15.68
C GLN A 63 44.00 -57.37 -16.85
N ASN A 64 42.77 -57.87 -16.63
CA ASN A 64 41.68 -57.79 -17.60
C ASN A 64 41.28 -56.34 -17.95
N MET A 65 41.87 -55.78 -19.01
CA MET A 65 41.66 -54.42 -19.50
C MET A 65 40.17 -54.04 -19.69
N VAL A 66 39.36 -54.99 -20.17
CA VAL A 66 37.93 -54.78 -20.44
C VAL A 66 37.15 -54.53 -19.15
N LEU A 67 37.47 -55.25 -18.07
CA LEU A 67 36.73 -55.15 -16.81
C LEU A 67 36.91 -53.78 -16.16
N PHE A 68 38.15 -53.27 -16.13
CA PHE A 68 38.47 -51.95 -15.56
C PHE A 68 37.97 -50.79 -16.43
N GLY A 69 38.04 -50.91 -17.76
CA GLY A 69 37.47 -49.93 -18.68
C GLY A 69 35.95 -49.78 -18.52
N VAL A 70 35.22 -50.91 -18.54
CA VAL A 70 33.76 -50.91 -18.38
C VAL A 70 33.36 -50.48 -16.96
N GLY A 71 34.04 -50.97 -15.92
CA GLY A 71 33.76 -50.59 -14.54
C GLY A 71 33.96 -49.10 -14.27
N SER A 72 35.06 -48.51 -14.76
CA SER A 72 35.33 -47.08 -14.59
C SER A 72 34.36 -46.20 -15.39
N ALA A 73 33.95 -46.62 -16.59
CA ALA A 73 32.93 -45.94 -17.38
C ALA A 73 31.55 -45.95 -16.68
N LEU A 74 31.13 -47.10 -16.15
CA LEU A 74 29.89 -47.24 -15.39
C LEU A 74 29.92 -46.39 -14.11
N GLY A 75 31.02 -46.42 -13.36
CA GLY A 75 31.20 -45.59 -12.17
C GLY A 75 31.07 -44.10 -12.48
N CYS A 76 31.76 -43.61 -13.52
CA CYS A 76 31.67 -42.22 -13.95
C CYS A 76 30.25 -41.84 -14.40
N TYR A 77 29.54 -42.75 -15.09
CA TYR A 77 28.17 -42.55 -15.52
C TYR A 77 27.19 -42.43 -14.35
N ILE A 78 27.29 -43.33 -13.36
CA ILE A 78 26.43 -43.29 -12.15
C ILE A 78 26.65 -41.97 -11.39
N VAL A 79 27.91 -41.60 -11.14
CA VAL A 79 28.23 -40.34 -10.45
C VAL A 79 27.68 -39.13 -11.21
N ARG A 80 27.82 -39.11 -12.53
CA ARG A 80 27.26 -38.06 -13.38
C ARG A 80 25.73 -37.99 -13.26
N CYS A 81 25.03 -39.13 -13.34
CA CYS A 81 23.58 -39.18 -13.21
C CYS A 81 23.11 -38.67 -11.84
N VAL A 82 23.75 -39.12 -10.76
CA VAL A 82 23.41 -38.69 -9.39
C VAL A 82 23.63 -37.18 -9.24
N LEU A 83 24.76 -36.65 -9.70
CA LEU A 83 25.03 -35.21 -9.63
C LEU A 83 23.97 -34.42 -10.41
N ILE A 84 23.72 -34.77 -11.67
CA ILE A 84 22.72 -34.07 -12.50
C ILE A 84 21.34 -34.07 -11.83
N TYR A 85 20.89 -35.23 -11.35
CA TYR A 85 19.60 -35.37 -10.66
C TYR A 85 19.48 -34.47 -9.42
N LEU A 86 20.53 -34.40 -8.59
CA LEU A 86 20.55 -33.54 -7.40
C LEU A 86 20.45 -32.05 -7.76
N TYR A 87 21.16 -31.62 -8.81
CA TYR A 87 21.09 -30.24 -9.30
C TYR A 87 19.75 -29.93 -9.96
N GLU A 88 19.17 -30.85 -10.74
CA GLU A 88 17.86 -30.69 -11.35
C GLU A 88 16.77 -30.51 -10.29
N ILE A 89 16.78 -31.34 -9.24
CA ILE A 89 15.88 -31.14 -8.09
C ILE A 89 16.08 -29.75 -7.46
N ARG A 90 17.32 -29.30 -7.31
CA ARG A 90 17.61 -28.00 -6.70
C ARG A 90 17.08 -26.85 -7.55
N ILE A 91 17.31 -26.90 -8.86
CA ILE A 91 16.81 -25.92 -9.84
C ILE A 91 15.29 -25.89 -9.82
N GLN A 92 14.63 -27.05 -9.89
CA GLN A 92 13.18 -27.14 -9.89
C GLN A 92 12.56 -26.54 -8.62
N ARG A 93 13.17 -26.73 -7.44
CA ARG A 93 12.73 -26.09 -6.18
C ARG A 93 12.93 -24.57 -6.19
N LEU A 94 13.98 -24.06 -6.83
CA LEU A 94 14.21 -22.63 -6.97
C LEU A 94 13.15 -22.02 -7.90
N GLU A 95 12.92 -22.64 -9.05
CA GLU A 95 11.96 -22.18 -10.04
C GLU A 95 10.54 -22.17 -9.47
N SER A 96 10.12 -23.22 -8.78
CA SER A 96 8.81 -23.25 -8.12
C SER A 96 8.65 -22.16 -7.06
N SER A 97 9.73 -21.84 -6.35
CA SER A 97 9.73 -20.74 -5.37
C SER A 97 9.65 -19.36 -6.02
N VAL A 98 10.19 -19.20 -7.24
CA VAL A 98 10.08 -17.96 -8.02
C VAL A 98 8.65 -17.79 -8.51
N GLU A 99 8.04 -18.87 -9.02
CA GLU A 99 6.67 -18.85 -9.51
C GLU A 99 5.68 -18.47 -8.41
N ALA A 100 5.83 -19.06 -7.21
CA ALA A 100 5.02 -18.70 -6.06
C ALA A 100 5.13 -17.20 -5.68
N LEU A 101 6.33 -16.61 -5.77
CA LEU A 101 6.53 -15.18 -5.50
C LEU A 101 5.89 -14.28 -6.57
N LYS A 102 5.91 -14.71 -7.84
CA LYS A 102 5.26 -14.00 -8.94
C LYS A 102 3.74 -13.99 -8.79
N GLU A 103 3.16 -15.11 -8.36
CA GLU A 103 1.72 -15.16 -8.08
C GLU A 103 1.33 -14.22 -6.93
N ILE A 104 2.11 -14.16 -5.84
CA ILE A 104 1.89 -13.18 -4.76
C ILE A 104 1.96 -11.75 -5.30
N GLN A 105 2.96 -11.43 -6.13
CA GLN A 105 3.08 -10.10 -6.74
C GLN A 105 1.84 -9.75 -7.60
N LYS A 106 1.35 -10.71 -8.39
CA LYS A 106 0.18 -10.54 -9.25
C LYS A 106 -1.10 -10.31 -8.43
N GLU A 107 -1.26 -11.04 -7.33
CA GLU A 107 -2.37 -10.85 -6.39
C GLU A 107 -2.33 -9.45 -5.78
N GLN A 108 -1.17 -8.99 -5.29
CA GLN A 108 -1.02 -7.63 -4.73
C GLN A 108 -1.36 -6.54 -5.75
N ILE A 109 -0.94 -6.70 -7.02
CA ILE A 109 -1.27 -5.77 -8.10
C ILE A 109 -2.79 -5.78 -8.41
N ALA A 110 -3.43 -6.95 -8.36
CA ALA A 110 -4.87 -7.05 -8.59
C ALA A 110 -5.68 -6.36 -7.47
N LEU A 111 -5.25 -6.50 -6.22
CA LEU A 111 -5.83 -5.79 -5.08
C LEU A 111 -5.70 -4.27 -5.24
N LEU A 112 -4.52 -3.78 -5.63
CA LEU A 112 -4.30 -2.36 -5.91
C LEU A 112 -5.24 -1.81 -6.99
N LYS A 113 -5.43 -2.53 -8.10
CA LYS A 113 -6.35 -2.12 -9.17
C LYS A 113 -7.81 -2.04 -8.69
N LYS A 114 -8.21 -2.94 -7.79
CA LYS A 114 -9.55 -2.92 -7.18
C LYS A 114 -9.72 -1.76 -6.21
N GLU A 115 -8.71 -1.50 -5.37
CA GLU A 115 -8.73 -0.36 -4.43
C GLU A 115 -8.73 0.97 -5.18
N GLU A 116 -7.91 1.13 -6.22
CA GLU A 116 -7.85 2.35 -7.03
C GLU A 116 -9.17 2.61 -7.76
N SER A 117 -9.79 1.59 -8.36
CA SER A 117 -11.09 1.74 -9.03
C SER A 117 -12.22 2.09 -8.05
N PHE A 118 -12.22 1.50 -6.86
CA PHE A 118 -13.17 1.83 -5.80
C PHE A 118 -12.96 3.25 -5.27
N GLU A 119 -11.73 3.64 -4.98
CA GLU A 119 -11.41 4.97 -4.46
C GLU A 119 -11.63 6.06 -5.51
N ALA A 120 -11.30 5.81 -6.78
CA ALA A 120 -11.62 6.72 -7.88
C ALA A 120 -13.14 6.91 -8.05
N THR A 121 -13.90 5.81 -8.01
CA THR A 121 -15.37 5.88 -8.08
C THR A 121 -15.95 6.60 -6.87
N LYS A 122 -15.50 6.28 -5.66
CA LYS A 122 -15.88 6.96 -4.43
C LYS A 122 -15.56 8.45 -4.48
N LYS A 123 -14.38 8.84 -4.98
CA LYS A 123 -13.97 10.24 -5.13
C LYS A 123 -14.85 11.01 -6.10
N VAL A 124 -15.31 10.36 -7.17
CA VAL A 124 -16.32 10.93 -8.09
C VAL A 124 -17.65 11.09 -7.35
N ILE A 125 -18.14 10.05 -6.67
CA ILE A 125 -19.37 10.10 -5.87
C ILE A 125 -19.31 11.24 -4.85
N ASP A 126 -18.27 11.28 -4.01
CA ASP A 126 -18.05 12.30 -2.98
C ASP A 126 -18.02 13.72 -3.57
N LYS A 127 -17.41 13.92 -4.75
CA LYS A 127 -17.34 15.23 -5.43
C LYS A 127 -18.71 15.76 -5.86
N TYR A 128 -19.64 14.88 -6.25
CA TYR A 128 -20.98 15.28 -6.70
C TYR A 128 -22.03 15.20 -5.59
N GLU A 129 -21.87 14.31 -4.61
CA GLU A 129 -22.74 14.17 -3.45
C GLU A 129 -22.55 15.34 -2.47
N SER A 130 -21.31 15.79 -2.24
CA SER A 130 -21.02 16.98 -1.40
C SER A 130 -21.47 18.32 -2.00
N GLU A 131 -21.64 18.42 -3.32
CA GLU A 131 -22.13 19.62 -4.01
C GLU A 131 -23.68 19.64 -4.10
N SER A 132 -24.28 18.50 -4.43
CA SER A 132 -25.74 18.35 -4.57
C SER A 132 -26.47 18.34 -3.21
N MET A 133 -25.96 17.62 -2.21
CA MET A 133 -26.53 17.64 -0.86
C MET A 133 -26.38 19.00 -0.19
N ARG A 134 -25.25 19.71 -0.36
CA ARG A 134 -25.04 21.03 0.25
C ARG A 134 -26.00 22.08 -0.33
N ARG A 135 -26.26 22.03 -1.65
CA ARG A 135 -27.31 22.88 -2.28
C ARG A 135 -28.72 22.52 -1.79
N HIS A 136 -29.04 21.25 -1.57
CA HIS A 136 -30.36 20.83 -1.10
C HIS A 136 -30.57 21.09 0.42
N TYR A 137 -29.53 20.93 1.23
CA TYR A 137 -29.58 21.13 2.68
C TYR A 137 -29.67 22.63 3.03
N PHE A 138 -28.92 23.49 2.34
CA PHE A 138 -29.03 24.95 2.51
C PHE A 138 -30.17 25.59 1.70
N GLY A 139 -30.65 24.95 0.63
CA GLY A 139 -31.80 25.43 -0.16
C GLY A 139 -33.15 25.22 0.51
N SER A 140 -33.24 24.30 1.48
CA SER A 140 -34.48 23.99 2.20
C SER A 140 -34.62 24.74 3.54
N ILE A 141 -33.58 25.40 4.03
CA ILE A 141 -33.68 26.33 5.17
C ILE A 141 -34.17 27.70 4.66
N LYS A 142 -35.44 27.76 4.28
CA LYS A 142 -36.20 29.01 4.23
C LYS A 142 -36.62 29.29 5.67
N GLN A 143 -36.14 30.37 6.30
CA GLN A 143 -36.48 30.73 7.67
C GLN A 143 -37.99 30.56 7.92
N ARG A 144 -38.35 29.61 8.79
CA ARG A 144 -39.72 29.41 9.27
C ARG A 144 -40.16 30.72 9.93
N ARG A 145 -41.32 31.28 9.57
CA ARG A 145 -41.90 32.38 10.35
C ARG A 145 -42.04 31.89 11.79
N ARG A 146 -41.45 32.61 12.75
CA ARG A 146 -41.57 32.35 14.18
C ARG A 146 -43.04 32.18 14.54
N GLY A 147 -43.36 31.06 15.18
CA GLY A 147 -44.70 30.80 15.71
C GLY A 147 -44.80 31.29 17.15
N MET A 148 -46.02 31.44 17.68
CA MET A 148 -46.26 31.89 19.07
C MET A 148 -45.49 31.07 20.14
N MET A 149 -45.08 29.84 19.81
CA MET A 149 -44.28 28.99 20.70
C MET A 149 -42.84 29.50 20.90
N ASP A 150 -42.24 30.15 19.90
CA ASP A 150 -40.90 30.75 20.06
C ASP A 150 -40.94 31.93 21.04
N SER A 151 -42.05 32.67 21.11
CA SER A 151 -42.23 33.73 22.12
C SER A 151 -42.41 33.18 23.53
N VAL A 152 -42.95 31.97 23.68
CA VAL A 152 -43.10 31.35 25.00
C VAL A 152 -41.75 30.84 25.51
N THR A 153 -40.89 30.32 24.63
CA THR A 153 -39.54 29.92 25.02
C THR A 153 -38.71 31.10 25.51
N ASP A 154 -38.83 32.27 24.88
CA ASP A 154 -38.13 33.49 25.31
C ASP A 154 -38.59 33.98 26.69
N ILE A 155 -39.90 33.87 26.99
CA ILE A 155 -40.46 34.22 28.31
C ILE A 155 -40.03 33.23 29.40
N VAL A 156 -39.97 31.93 29.08
CA VAL A 156 -39.59 30.88 30.04
C VAL A 156 -38.09 30.91 30.34
N LEU A 157 -37.26 31.30 29.37
CA LEU A 157 -35.80 31.40 29.53
C LEU A 157 -35.35 32.70 30.23
N GLY A 158 -36.28 33.62 30.54
CA GLY A 158 -36.08 34.68 31.54
C GLY A 158 -35.20 35.85 31.10
N ASP A 159 -34.94 35.97 29.82
CA ASP A 159 -34.00 36.93 29.26
C ASP A 159 -34.77 38.13 28.68
N ASP A 160 -34.62 39.32 29.30
CA ASP A 160 -35.36 40.52 28.89
C ASP A 160 -34.86 41.01 27.51
N PRO A 161 -35.71 41.00 26.45
CA PRO A 161 -35.32 41.40 25.10
C PRO A 161 -34.79 42.83 25.00
N SER A 162 -35.16 43.69 25.95
CA SER A 162 -34.71 45.09 25.99
C SER A 162 -33.24 45.24 26.38
N THR A 163 -32.64 44.23 27.00
CA THR A 163 -31.25 44.24 27.49
C THR A 163 -30.25 43.65 26.49
N MET A 164 -30.72 43.16 25.34
CA MET A 164 -29.92 42.46 24.34
C MET A 164 -29.51 43.34 23.16
N TYR A 165 -28.39 42.98 22.51
CA TYR A 165 -27.96 43.59 21.27
C TYR A 165 -28.48 42.83 20.04
N ALA A 166 -28.91 43.57 19.02
CA ALA A 166 -29.37 43.00 17.76
C ALA A 166 -28.20 42.76 16.79
N LEU A 167 -28.17 41.57 16.18
CA LEU A 167 -27.19 41.17 15.17
C LEU A 167 -27.67 41.57 13.77
N ILE A 168 -27.37 42.80 13.35
CA ILE A 168 -27.78 43.33 12.04
C ILE A 168 -26.62 43.24 11.05
N CYS A 169 -26.87 42.66 9.87
CA CYS A 169 -25.87 42.56 8.82
C CYS A 169 -25.56 43.91 8.18
N LYS A 170 -24.27 44.27 8.09
CA LYS A 170 -23.78 45.52 7.47
C LYS A 170 -24.09 45.66 5.98
N ARG A 171 -24.28 44.53 5.27
CA ARG A 171 -24.47 44.51 3.80
C ARG A 171 -25.94 44.50 3.39
N CYS A 172 -26.74 43.65 4.02
CA CYS A 172 -28.14 43.45 3.64
C CYS A 172 -29.14 43.94 4.70
N ASN A 173 -28.67 44.50 5.82
CA ASN A 173 -29.48 44.98 6.95
C ASN A 173 -30.44 43.93 7.54
N HIS A 174 -30.22 42.65 7.25
CA HIS A 174 -31.03 41.57 7.79
C HIS A 174 -30.74 41.39 9.28
N HIS A 175 -31.79 41.22 10.07
CA HIS A 175 -31.72 40.90 11.50
C HIS A 175 -31.47 39.39 11.68
N ASN A 176 -30.33 39.02 12.27
CA ASN A 176 -29.89 37.62 12.43
C ASN A 176 -30.15 37.07 13.84
N GLY A 177 -30.74 37.86 14.74
CA GLY A 177 -31.03 37.46 16.12
C GLY A 177 -30.63 38.51 17.15
N LEU A 178 -30.83 38.17 18.43
CA LEU A 178 -30.42 38.94 19.61
C LEU A 178 -29.30 38.18 20.33
N VAL A 179 -28.45 38.91 21.07
CA VAL A 179 -27.38 38.35 21.88
C VAL A 179 -27.23 39.15 23.17
N HIS A 180 -26.99 38.46 24.29
CA HIS A 180 -26.79 39.09 25.59
C HIS A 180 -25.45 39.85 25.63
N PRO A 181 -25.34 41.03 26.27
CA PRO A 181 -24.09 41.80 26.35
C PRO A 181 -22.90 41.00 26.92
N SER A 182 -23.15 40.07 27.85
CA SER A 182 -22.11 39.18 28.42
C SER A 182 -21.52 38.19 27.42
N GLU A 183 -22.29 37.81 26.40
CA GLU A 183 -21.87 36.89 25.32
C GLU A 183 -21.48 37.66 24.04
N TYR A 184 -21.61 38.99 24.06
CA TYR A 184 -21.33 39.87 22.93
C TYR A 184 -19.84 39.99 22.58
N ASP A 185 -18.94 39.25 23.25
CA ASP A 185 -17.54 39.15 22.84
C ASP A 185 -17.35 38.30 21.56
N LEU A 186 -18.44 37.86 20.94
CA LEU A 186 -18.50 37.39 19.56
C LEU A 186 -18.07 38.54 18.62
N ASN A 187 -16.78 38.61 18.35
CA ASN A 187 -16.18 39.64 17.49
C ASN A 187 -16.60 39.53 16.02
N GLU A 188 -17.25 38.43 15.62
CA GLU A 188 -17.70 38.19 14.27
C GLU A 188 -18.91 37.25 14.16
N PHE A 189 -19.78 37.48 13.17
CA PHE A 189 -20.86 36.55 12.80
C PHE A 189 -21.12 36.53 11.29
N TYR A 190 -21.62 35.42 10.76
CA TYR A 190 -22.07 35.32 9.37
C TYR A 190 -23.57 35.59 9.25
N CYS A 191 -23.97 36.42 8.28
CA CYS A 191 -25.38 36.69 8.04
C CYS A 191 -26.07 35.53 7.30
N TYR A 192 -27.14 34.97 7.85
CA TYR A 192 -27.85 33.83 7.23
C TYR A 192 -28.58 34.17 5.91
N ASN A 193 -28.85 35.45 5.64
CA ASN A 193 -29.53 35.87 4.41
C ASN A 193 -28.57 36.06 3.22
N CYS A 194 -27.34 36.55 3.47
CA CYS A 194 -26.40 36.91 2.40
C CYS A 194 -24.99 36.33 2.57
N ASN A 195 -24.74 35.59 3.66
CA ASN A 195 -23.45 35.02 4.05
C ASN A 195 -22.28 36.01 4.19
N GLU A 196 -22.57 37.29 4.38
CA GLU A 196 -21.54 38.30 4.66
C GLU A 196 -20.98 38.12 6.08
N LEU A 197 -19.64 38.20 6.21
CA LEU A 197 -18.94 38.21 7.51
C LEU A 197 -19.02 39.60 8.15
N ASN A 198 -19.67 39.67 9.30
CA ASN A 198 -19.83 40.87 10.11
C ASN A 198 -18.86 40.83 11.29
N ALA A 199 -17.62 41.25 11.06
CA ALA A 199 -16.61 41.40 12.12
C ALA A 199 -16.55 42.85 12.64
N ARG A 200 -16.41 43.01 13.95
CA ARG A 200 -16.13 44.30 14.59
C ARG A 200 -14.63 44.43 14.77
N SER A 201 -14.01 45.45 14.18
CA SER A 201 -12.61 45.77 14.46
C SER A 201 -12.48 46.16 15.94
N LYS A 202 -11.69 45.42 16.73
CA LYS A 202 -11.30 45.87 18.08
C LYS A 202 -10.46 47.15 17.90
N ASN A 203 -11.10 48.31 18.00
CA ASN A 203 -10.39 49.57 18.05
C ASN A 203 -9.50 49.58 19.30
N ARG A 204 -8.20 49.30 19.13
CA ARG A 204 -7.15 49.60 20.11
C ARG A 204 -7.01 51.12 20.19
N ASN A 205 -7.81 51.76 21.03
CA ASN A 205 -7.65 53.13 21.55
C ASN A 205 -8.62 53.22 22.75
N SER A 206 -8.29 53.65 23.95
CA SER A 206 -7.10 54.27 24.55
C SER A 206 -7.43 54.41 26.04
N ASN A 207 -6.43 54.31 26.93
CA ASN A 207 -6.55 54.73 28.34
C ASN A 207 -7.39 56.01 28.50
N LYS A 208 -8.31 55.98 29.46
CA LYS A 208 -8.37 57.03 30.48
C LYS A 208 -8.88 56.44 31.78
#